data_AF-A0A838ETV1-F1
#
_entry.id   AF-A0A838ETV1-F1
#
_cell.length_a   1.000
_cell.length_b   1.000
_cell.length_c   1.000
_cell.angle_alpha   90.00
_cell.angle_beta   90.00
_cell.angle_gamma   90.00
#
_symmetry.space_group_name_H-M   'P 1'
#
loop_
_entity.id
_entity.type
_entity.pdbx_description
1 polymer ?
#
loop_
_entity_poly.entity_id
_entity_poly.type
_entity_poly.pdbx_seq_one_letter_code
_entity_poly.pdbx_strand_id
1 'polypeptide(L)'
;MSIKPPVQATTPRSRAPYPTPPPSYPAPRQPSQGQGYPRPGVPQPQQPRQPAPPPVPPRRAPEAQMNPVPTPIPTGPEPPTSFPPHTMQQLKTLVQGALNYTVEHEEENVGRKKTIRILYQRCTPWQQVATLLKALQEHQSDKFNTIIIQGIYSKESSIYGFTNGQIQFDRNVRLGSQVMHRYQIETGNGFETDSVRIVLSE
;
A
#
# COMPACT_ATOMS: atom_id res chain seq x y z
N MET A 1 -6.09 48.92 47.01
CA MET A 1 -6.14 47.63 47.74
C MET A 1 -6.34 46.53 46.70
N SER A 2 -5.36 45.65 46.54
CA SER A 2 -5.28 44.67 45.45
C SER A 2 -5.57 43.28 46.01
N ILE A 3 -6.65 42.65 45.55
CA ILE A 3 -7.09 41.34 46.04
C ILE A 3 -6.69 40.31 44.98
N LYS A 4 -5.66 39.51 45.27
CA LYS A 4 -5.25 38.39 44.42
C LYS A 4 -6.23 37.22 44.61
N PRO A 5 -6.72 36.57 43.54
CA PRO A 5 -7.47 35.33 43.67
C PRO A 5 -6.54 34.14 44.05
N PRO A 6 -7.08 33.11 44.72
CA PRO A 6 -6.28 31.98 45.23
C PRO A 6 -5.85 31.02 44.12
N VAL A 7 -4.61 30.52 44.24
CA VAL A 7 -3.99 29.53 43.37
C VAL A 7 -4.59 28.15 43.66
N GLN A 8 -5.19 27.50 42.66
CA GLN A 8 -5.64 26.11 42.76
C GLN A 8 -4.44 25.16 42.70
N ALA A 9 -4.34 24.27 43.69
CA ALA A 9 -3.35 23.20 43.75
C ALA A 9 -3.67 22.12 42.71
N THR A 10 -2.73 21.83 41.82
CA THR A 10 -2.81 20.73 40.86
C THR A 10 -2.53 19.39 41.56
N THR A 11 -3.49 18.46 41.49
CA THR A 11 -3.34 17.08 41.92
C THR A 11 -2.40 16.31 40.98
N PRO A 12 -1.47 15.48 41.48
CA PRO A 12 -0.62 14.66 40.63
C PRO A 12 -1.44 13.51 40.00
N ARG A 13 -1.46 13.48 38.67
CA ARG A 13 -2.09 12.43 37.86
C ARG A 13 -1.28 11.13 38.01
N SER A 14 -1.86 10.14 38.68
CA SER A 14 -1.31 8.79 38.78
C SER A 14 -1.14 8.17 37.39
N ARG A 15 0.07 7.69 37.12
CA ARG A 15 0.50 7.05 35.87
C ARG A 15 -0.05 5.62 35.85
N ALA A 16 -0.84 5.27 34.84
CA ALA A 16 -1.29 3.89 34.65
C ALA A 16 -0.09 2.99 34.30
N PRO A 17 -0.01 1.75 34.82
CA PRO A 17 1.07 0.81 34.53
C PRO A 17 0.99 0.26 33.10
N TYR A 18 2.16 0.05 32.49
CA TYR A 18 2.33 -0.53 31.15
C TYR A 18 1.80 -1.97 31.08
N PRO A 19 1.19 -2.41 29.95
CA PRO A 19 0.84 -3.81 29.77
C PRO A 19 2.09 -4.68 29.50
N THR A 20 2.11 -5.86 30.11
CA THR A 20 3.14 -6.90 29.97
C THR A 20 3.17 -7.52 28.56
N PRO A 21 4.35 -7.95 28.06
CA PRO A 21 4.46 -8.65 26.78
C PRO A 21 3.82 -10.05 26.82
N PRO A 22 3.33 -10.57 25.68
CA PRO A 22 2.71 -11.89 25.60
C PRO A 22 3.73 -13.03 25.75
N PRO A 23 3.30 -14.22 26.22
CA PRO A 23 4.16 -15.37 26.42
C PRO A 23 4.64 -15.99 25.09
N SER A 24 5.90 -16.41 25.08
CA SER A 24 6.57 -17.09 23.97
C SER A 24 6.03 -18.53 23.80
N TYR A 25 5.71 -18.90 22.55
CA TYR A 25 5.29 -20.24 22.18
C TYR A 25 6.45 -21.26 22.30
N PRO A 26 6.21 -22.47 22.83
CA PRO A 26 7.22 -23.53 22.87
C PRO A 26 7.44 -24.18 21.48
N ALA A 27 8.69 -24.47 21.17
CA ALA A 27 9.11 -25.14 19.93
C ALA A 27 8.68 -26.62 19.87
N PRO A 28 8.43 -27.20 18.67
CA PRO A 28 8.02 -28.59 18.53
C PRO A 28 9.16 -29.57 18.88
N ARG A 29 8.84 -30.60 19.68
CA ARG A 29 9.72 -31.72 20.00
C ARG A 29 10.03 -32.57 18.76
N GLN A 30 11.32 -32.88 18.54
CA GLN A 30 11.73 -33.96 17.64
C GLN A 30 11.33 -35.33 18.25
N PRO A 31 10.81 -36.29 17.45
CA PRO A 31 10.54 -37.63 17.95
C PRO A 31 11.83 -38.45 18.11
N SER A 32 11.97 -39.05 19.28
CA SER A 32 13.05 -39.92 19.71
C SER A 32 13.00 -41.27 18.99
N GLN A 33 14.13 -41.75 18.49
CA GLN A 33 14.29 -43.13 18.00
C GLN A 33 14.28 -44.10 19.19
N GLY A 34 13.40 -45.10 19.16
CA GLY A 34 13.33 -46.17 20.14
C GLY A 34 13.10 -47.52 19.46
N GLN A 35 14.09 -48.42 19.58
CA GLN A 35 14.01 -49.83 19.23
C GLN A 35 13.11 -50.60 20.21
N GLY A 36 12.41 -51.65 19.73
CA GLY A 36 11.74 -52.62 20.62
C GLY A 36 11.05 -53.81 19.92
N TYR A 37 11.71 -54.97 19.96
CA TYR A 37 11.29 -56.40 20.04
C TYR A 37 10.11 -57.00 19.22
N PRO A 38 10.21 -58.29 18.78
CA PRO A 38 9.23 -58.96 17.93
C PRO A 38 8.11 -59.65 18.74
N ARG A 39 6.88 -59.73 18.20
CA ARG A 39 5.79 -60.53 18.77
C ARG A 39 5.08 -61.38 17.69
N PRO A 40 4.68 -62.64 18.00
CA PRO A 40 4.25 -63.63 17.01
C PRO A 40 2.78 -63.47 16.56
N GLY A 41 2.48 -64.12 15.43
CA GLY A 41 1.34 -63.88 14.56
C GLY A 41 -0.06 -64.17 15.12
N VAL A 42 -0.99 -63.33 14.67
CA VAL A 42 -2.43 -63.59 14.61
C VAL A 42 -2.87 -63.31 13.16
N PRO A 43 -3.69 -64.18 12.54
CA PRO A 43 -4.04 -64.06 11.13
C PRO A 43 -5.01 -62.89 10.92
N GLN A 44 -4.61 -61.94 10.08
CA GLN A 44 -5.43 -60.79 9.69
C GLN A 44 -6.40 -61.22 8.58
N PRO A 45 -7.71 -60.95 8.69
CA PRO A 45 -8.65 -61.19 7.61
C PRO A 45 -8.29 -60.33 6.39
N GLN A 46 -8.22 -60.95 5.21
CA GLN A 46 -7.93 -60.29 3.94
C GLN A 46 -8.94 -59.17 3.68
N GLN A 47 -8.47 -57.92 3.76
CA GLN A 47 -9.21 -56.80 3.18
C GLN A 47 -9.24 -56.93 1.65
N PRO A 48 -10.37 -56.64 0.99
CA PRO A 48 -10.46 -56.61 -0.46
C PRO A 48 -9.45 -55.60 -1.02
N ARG A 49 -8.69 -56.01 -2.05
CA ARG A 49 -7.80 -55.12 -2.79
C ARG A 49 -8.60 -53.95 -3.35
N GLN A 50 -8.33 -52.75 -2.86
CA GLN A 50 -8.79 -51.53 -3.52
C GLN A 50 -8.14 -51.45 -4.92
N PRO A 51 -8.89 -51.06 -5.96
CA PRO A 51 -8.32 -50.88 -7.29
C PRO A 51 -7.28 -49.75 -7.28
N ALA A 52 -6.23 -49.94 -8.08
CA ALA A 52 -5.14 -48.97 -8.21
C ALA A 52 -5.68 -47.58 -8.61
N PRO A 53 -5.16 -46.49 -8.04
CA PRO A 53 -5.51 -45.15 -8.49
C PRO A 53 -5.07 -44.94 -9.95
N PRO A 54 -5.80 -44.15 -10.75
CA PRO A 54 -5.44 -43.88 -12.13
C PRO A 54 -4.08 -43.17 -12.21
N PRO A 55 -3.35 -43.31 -13.33
CA PRO A 55 -2.07 -42.65 -13.53
C PRO A 55 -2.25 -41.13 -13.43
N VAL A 56 -1.47 -40.51 -12.56
CA VAL A 56 -1.39 -39.06 -12.40
C VAL A 56 -0.90 -38.47 -13.72
N PRO A 57 -1.58 -37.47 -14.32
CA PRO A 57 -1.04 -36.79 -15.50
C PRO A 57 0.34 -36.19 -15.15
N PRO A 58 1.27 -36.12 -16.12
CA PRO A 58 2.59 -35.55 -15.88
C PRO A 58 2.41 -34.13 -15.33
N ARG A 59 2.98 -33.91 -14.15
CA ARG A 59 3.05 -32.61 -13.49
C ARG A 59 3.59 -31.62 -14.51
N ARG A 60 2.75 -30.69 -14.98
CA ARG A 60 3.23 -29.52 -15.73
C ARG A 60 4.37 -28.95 -14.90
N ALA A 61 5.53 -28.81 -15.52
CA ALA A 61 6.63 -28.05 -14.95
C ALA A 61 6.04 -26.72 -14.44
N PRO A 62 6.49 -26.20 -13.29
CA PRO A 62 6.14 -24.84 -12.91
C PRO A 62 6.51 -23.97 -14.11
N GLU A 63 5.49 -23.36 -14.74
CA GLU A 63 5.72 -22.26 -15.67
C GLU A 63 6.60 -21.29 -14.89
N ALA A 64 7.84 -21.12 -15.36
CA ALA A 64 8.73 -20.13 -14.82
C ALA A 64 7.93 -18.83 -14.81
N GLN A 65 7.61 -18.33 -13.62
CA GLN A 65 7.12 -16.97 -13.47
C GLN A 65 8.19 -16.12 -14.14
N MET A 66 7.91 -15.67 -15.36
CA MET A 66 8.66 -14.60 -15.96
C MET A 66 8.54 -13.46 -14.96
N ASN A 67 9.63 -13.14 -14.27
CA ASN A 67 9.77 -11.84 -13.65
C ASN A 67 9.33 -10.82 -14.70
N PRO A 68 8.35 -9.94 -14.42
CA PRO A 68 7.91 -8.97 -15.40
C PRO A 68 9.14 -8.21 -15.85
N VAL A 69 9.48 -8.33 -17.13
CA VAL A 69 10.56 -7.55 -17.74
C VAL A 69 10.23 -6.08 -17.47
N PRO A 70 11.13 -5.30 -16.84
CA PRO A 70 10.91 -3.87 -16.63
C PRO A 70 10.59 -3.27 -17.99
N THR A 71 9.34 -2.83 -18.19
CA THR A 71 9.03 -2.23 -19.48
C THR A 71 9.79 -0.91 -19.53
N PRO A 72 10.54 -0.61 -20.60
CA PRO A 72 11.30 0.62 -20.67
C PRO A 72 10.37 1.82 -20.42
N ILE A 73 10.78 2.71 -19.51
CA ILE A 73 10.12 4.01 -19.35
C ILE A 73 10.24 4.71 -20.71
N PRO A 74 9.14 5.24 -21.29
CA PRO A 74 9.22 5.98 -22.54
C PRO A 74 10.26 7.09 -22.43
N THR A 75 11.06 7.31 -23.49
CA THR A 75 11.95 8.48 -23.61
C THR A 75 11.09 9.73 -23.76
N GLY A 76 10.52 10.20 -22.65
CA GLY A 76 9.69 11.39 -22.60
C GLY A 76 10.52 12.66 -22.46
N PRO A 77 9.84 13.82 -22.44
CA PRO A 77 10.49 15.11 -22.22
C PRO A 77 11.33 15.13 -20.94
N GLU A 78 12.44 15.88 -20.96
CA GLU A 78 13.35 16.03 -19.83
C GLU A 78 12.58 16.56 -18.59
N PRO A 79 12.86 16.05 -17.38
CA PRO A 79 12.25 16.59 -16.18
C PRO A 79 12.61 18.07 -16.00
N PRO A 80 11.69 18.89 -15.47
CA PRO A 80 12.05 20.23 -15.02
C PRO A 80 13.12 20.15 -13.92
N THR A 81 13.99 21.15 -13.84
CA THR A 81 15.17 21.18 -12.95
C THR A 81 14.82 20.94 -11.47
N SER A 82 13.58 21.20 -11.07
CA SER A 82 13.06 21.04 -9.72
C SER A 82 12.46 19.66 -9.43
N PHE A 83 12.70 18.64 -10.26
CA PHE A 83 12.22 17.28 -10.00
C PHE A 83 13.31 16.41 -9.33
N PRO A 84 13.02 15.73 -8.20
CA PRO A 84 11.74 15.67 -7.51
C PRO A 84 11.41 16.98 -6.74
N PRO A 85 10.14 17.40 -6.69
CA PRO A 85 9.75 18.63 -6.00
C PRO A 85 9.92 18.51 -4.49
N HIS A 86 10.54 19.52 -3.89
CA HIS A 86 10.76 19.65 -2.45
C HIS A 86 9.86 20.71 -1.81
N THR A 87 9.16 21.52 -2.61
CA THR A 87 8.21 22.51 -2.12
C THR A 87 6.86 22.39 -2.83
N MET A 88 5.79 22.86 -2.20
CA MET A 88 4.46 22.90 -2.83
C MET A 88 4.43 23.77 -4.07
N GLN A 89 5.23 24.83 -4.12
CA GLN A 89 5.35 25.67 -5.30
C GLN A 89 5.97 24.90 -6.47
N GLN A 90 7.06 24.16 -6.23
CA GLN A 90 7.67 23.30 -7.24
C GLN A 90 6.69 22.23 -7.72
N LEU A 91 5.97 21.59 -6.80
CA LEU A 91 4.94 20.60 -7.15
C LEU A 91 3.85 21.21 -8.05
N LYS A 92 3.33 22.40 -7.71
CA LYS A 92 2.30 23.09 -8.49
C LYS A 92 2.78 23.48 -9.90
N THR A 93 4.06 23.78 -10.10
CA THR A 93 4.59 24.08 -11.44
C THR A 93 4.57 22.89 -12.39
N LEU A 94 4.60 21.65 -11.87
CA LEU A 94 4.62 20.44 -12.69
C LEU A 94 3.31 20.24 -13.48
N VAL A 95 2.18 20.78 -12.99
CA VAL A 95 0.85 20.64 -13.62
C VAL A 95 0.86 21.03 -15.09
N GLN A 96 1.74 21.95 -15.51
CA GLN A 96 1.85 22.39 -16.91
C GLN A 96 2.24 21.26 -17.87
N GLY A 97 2.96 20.24 -17.40
CA GLY A 97 3.32 19.06 -18.22
C GLY A 97 2.43 17.84 -17.99
N ALA A 98 1.27 18.02 -17.35
CA ALA A 98 0.30 16.96 -17.13
C ALA A 98 -0.29 16.45 -18.45
N LEU A 99 -0.49 15.13 -18.53
CA LEU A 99 -1.14 14.49 -19.66
C LEU A 99 -2.67 14.60 -19.54
N ASN A 100 -3.34 14.29 -20.64
CA ASN A 100 -4.77 14.02 -20.61
C ASN A 100 -5.03 12.66 -19.97
N TYR A 101 -6.12 12.56 -19.23
CA TYR A 101 -6.54 11.35 -18.54
C TYR A 101 -8.05 11.16 -18.70
N THR A 102 -8.52 9.95 -18.42
CA THR A 102 -9.95 9.61 -18.34
C THR A 102 -10.24 9.03 -16.97
N VAL A 103 -11.37 9.41 -16.36
CA VAL A 103 -11.82 8.81 -15.10
C VAL A 103 -12.48 7.47 -15.43
N GLU A 104 -11.93 6.38 -14.89
CA GLU A 104 -12.48 5.03 -15.09
C GLU A 104 -13.37 4.61 -13.91
N HIS A 105 -13.02 5.04 -12.71
CA HIS A 105 -13.75 4.67 -11.50
C HIS A 105 -13.68 5.77 -10.45
N GLU A 106 -14.76 5.94 -9.71
CA GLU A 106 -14.87 6.86 -8.58
C GLU A 106 -15.62 6.17 -7.45
N GLU A 107 -15.05 6.20 -6.26
CA GLU A 107 -15.62 5.58 -5.07
C GLU A 107 -15.52 6.51 -3.86
N GLU A 108 -16.65 6.74 -3.21
CA GLU A 108 -16.71 7.37 -1.90
C GLU A 108 -16.70 6.30 -0.81
N ASN A 109 -15.67 6.36 0.03
CA ASN A 109 -15.43 5.42 1.10
C ASN A 109 -15.91 6.01 2.44
N VAL A 110 -16.23 5.10 3.38
CA VAL A 110 -16.55 5.48 4.77
C VAL A 110 -15.40 6.30 5.37
N GLY A 111 -15.74 7.34 6.13
CA GLY A 111 -14.74 8.21 6.79
C GLY A 111 -14.32 9.43 5.97
N ARG A 112 -15.18 9.94 5.08
CA ARG A 112 -14.90 11.11 4.22
C ARG A 112 -13.67 10.89 3.35
N LYS A 113 -13.54 9.69 2.78
CA LYS A 113 -12.47 9.33 1.86
C LYS A 113 -13.03 9.21 0.44
N LYS A 114 -12.31 9.72 -0.55
CA LYS A 114 -12.63 9.54 -1.96
C LYS A 114 -11.46 8.89 -2.68
N THR A 115 -11.73 7.87 -3.49
CA THR A 115 -10.74 7.23 -4.35
C THR A 115 -11.18 7.39 -5.80
N ILE A 116 -10.29 7.86 -6.66
CA ILE A 116 -10.56 8.05 -8.09
C ILE A 116 -9.47 7.33 -8.87
N ARG A 117 -9.87 6.49 -9.82
CA ARG A 117 -8.95 5.78 -10.70
C ARG A 117 -8.98 6.43 -12.07
N ILE A 118 -7.81 6.90 -12.51
CA ILE A 118 -7.62 7.59 -13.77
C ILE A 118 -6.75 6.76 -14.73
N LEU A 119 -7.16 6.72 -15.99
CA LEU A 119 -6.42 6.11 -17.09
C LEU A 119 -5.65 7.20 -17.84
N TYR A 120 -4.35 7.01 -18.00
CA TYR A 120 -3.50 7.89 -18.82
C TYR A 120 -2.40 7.08 -19.53
N GLN A 121 -1.77 7.69 -20.52
CA GLN A 121 -0.72 7.02 -21.30
C GLN A 121 0.57 6.85 -20.47
N ARG A 122 1.39 5.83 -20.80
CA ARG A 122 2.71 5.65 -20.19
C ARG A 122 3.58 6.89 -20.40
N CYS A 123 4.27 7.31 -19.36
CA CYS A 123 5.02 8.57 -19.37
C CYS A 123 6.20 8.53 -18.40
N THR A 124 6.99 9.61 -18.38
CA THR A 124 8.08 9.76 -17.41
C THR A 124 7.54 10.03 -16.01
N PRO A 125 8.30 9.70 -14.94
CA PRO A 125 7.84 9.89 -13.56
C PRO A 125 7.38 11.32 -13.25
N TRP A 126 8.01 12.35 -13.82
CA TRP A 126 7.61 13.73 -13.56
C TRP A 126 6.28 14.09 -14.23
N GLN A 127 6.01 13.62 -15.44
CA GLN A 127 4.72 13.81 -16.13
C GLN A 127 3.62 13.03 -15.42
N GLN A 128 3.98 11.87 -14.86
CA GLN A 128 3.08 11.08 -14.04
C GLN A 128 2.64 11.85 -12.80
N VAL A 129 3.60 12.41 -12.04
CA VAL A 129 3.32 13.29 -10.89
C VAL A 129 2.46 14.48 -11.30
N ALA A 130 2.79 15.13 -12.42
CA ALA A 130 2.01 16.24 -12.97
C ALA A 130 0.55 15.85 -13.25
N THR A 131 0.34 14.70 -13.88
CA THR A 131 -0.99 14.18 -14.26
C THR A 131 -1.81 13.82 -13.03
N LEU A 132 -1.20 13.13 -12.07
CA LEU A 132 -1.82 12.80 -10.78
C LEU A 132 -2.22 14.06 -10.01
N LEU A 133 -1.35 15.07 -9.98
CA LEU A 133 -1.62 16.34 -9.32
C LEU A 133 -2.74 17.12 -10.01
N LYS A 134 -2.76 17.17 -11.35
CA LYS A 134 -3.84 17.80 -12.12
C LYS A 134 -5.19 17.16 -11.78
N ALA A 135 -5.26 15.84 -11.79
CA ALA A 135 -6.49 15.12 -11.44
C ALA A 135 -6.91 15.39 -9.99
N LEU A 136 -5.96 15.45 -9.05
CA LEU A 136 -6.27 15.82 -7.66
C LEU A 136 -6.88 17.22 -7.57
N GLN A 137 -6.34 18.20 -8.29
CA GLN A 137 -6.85 19.57 -8.29
C GLN A 137 -8.25 19.67 -8.90
N GLU A 138 -8.50 18.95 -10.00
CA GLU A 138 -9.81 18.93 -10.68
C GLU A 138 -10.90 18.23 -9.85
N HIS A 139 -10.53 17.25 -9.03
CA HIS A 139 -11.44 16.50 -8.19
C HIS A 139 -11.36 16.85 -6.69
N GLN A 140 -10.66 17.92 -6.35
CA GLN A 140 -10.55 18.38 -4.97
C GLN A 140 -11.93 18.78 -4.44
N SER A 141 -12.22 18.40 -3.19
CA SER A 141 -13.49 18.75 -2.55
C SER A 141 -13.32 18.88 -1.05
N ASP A 142 -14.02 19.86 -0.46
CA ASP A 142 -14.07 20.08 0.99
C ASP A 142 -14.90 19.03 1.73
N LYS A 143 -15.64 18.20 0.98
CA LYS A 143 -16.42 17.10 1.54
C LYS A 143 -15.54 15.97 2.06
N PHE A 144 -14.37 15.72 1.46
CA PHE A 144 -13.51 14.58 1.78
C PHE A 144 -12.26 15.01 2.54
N ASN A 145 -11.96 14.35 3.66
CA ASN A 145 -10.71 14.54 4.40
C ASN A 145 -9.52 13.88 3.68
N THR A 146 -9.75 12.78 2.97
CA THR A 146 -8.72 12.09 2.19
C THR A 146 -9.19 11.92 0.77
N ILE A 147 -8.37 12.32 -0.20
CA ILE A 147 -8.59 12.07 -1.63
C ILE A 147 -7.40 11.30 -2.17
N ILE A 148 -7.66 10.15 -2.78
CA ILE A 148 -6.65 9.32 -3.42
C ILE A 148 -6.93 9.28 -4.92
N ILE A 149 -5.97 9.70 -5.73
CA ILE A 149 -5.99 9.49 -7.16
C ILE A 149 -5.03 8.36 -7.50
N GLN A 150 -5.52 7.34 -8.18
CA GLN A 150 -4.77 6.16 -8.59
C GLN A 150 -4.64 6.15 -10.11
N GLY A 151 -3.41 6.03 -10.59
CA GLY A 151 -3.12 5.93 -12.02
C GLY A 151 -3.17 4.52 -12.55
N ILE A 152 -3.60 4.34 -13.79
CA ILE A 152 -3.44 3.10 -14.56
C ILE A 152 -3.09 3.40 -16.01
N TYR A 153 -2.34 2.49 -16.64
CA TYR A 153 -1.96 2.61 -18.06
C TYR A 153 -2.89 1.86 -19.02
N SER A 154 -3.65 0.90 -18.50
CA SER A 154 -4.56 0.08 -19.28
C SER A 154 -5.83 -0.13 -18.48
N LYS A 155 -6.98 -0.19 -19.15
CA LYS A 155 -8.25 -0.58 -18.54
C LYS A 155 -8.11 -2.01 -18.03
N GLU A 156 -7.83 -2.15 -16.75
CA GLU A 156 -7.76 -3.43 -16.08
C GLU A 156 -9.17 -3.79 -15.62
N SER A 157 -9.63 -5.01 -15.87
CA SER A 157 -10.99 -5.43 -15.51
C SER A 157 -11.23 -5.54 -14.00
N SER A 158 -10.16 -5.53 -13.21
CA SER A 158 -10.21 -5.60 -11.76
C SER A 158 -10.03 -4.23 -11.12
N ILE A 159 -10.98 -3.85 -10.27
CA ILE A 159 -10.87 -2.68 -9.38
C ILE A 159 -9.70 -2.80 -8.38
N TYR A 160 -9.19 -4.02 -8.15
CA TYR A 160 -8.01 -4.30 -7.32
C TYR A 160 -6.72 -4.47 -8.12
N GLY A 161 -6.74 -4.10 -9.39
CA GLY A 161 -5.58 -4.14 -10.26
C GLY A 161 -4.45 -3.21 -9.80
N PHE A 162 -3.24 -3.43 -10.31
CA PHE A 162 -2.07 -2.66 -9.90
C PHE A 162 -2.25 -1.19 -10.26
N THR A 163 -1.88 -0.31 -9.33
CA THR A 163 -1.77 1.12 -9.63
C THR A 163 -0.45 1.36 -10.34
N ASN A 164 -0.43 2.31 -11.25
CA ASN A 164 0.78 2.80 -11.88
C ASN A 164 0.94 4.21 -11.33
N GLY A 165 1.36 4.29 -10.08
CA GLY A 165 1.43 5.49 -9.28
C GLY A 165 0.11 5.98 -8.68
N GLN A 166 0.23 6.76 -7.62
CA GLN A 166 -0.86 7.34 -6.85
C GLN A 166 -0.46 8.66 -6.22
N ILE A 167 -1.45 9.53 -5.99
CA ILE A 167 -1.33 10.67 -5.09
C ILE A 167 -2.42 10.58 -4.04
N GLN A 168 -2.03 10.70 -2.78
CA GLN A 168 -2.92 10.82 -1.63
C GLN A 168 -2.79 12.23 -1.05
N PHE A 169 -3.93 12.89 -0.93
CA PHE A 169 -4.10 14.15 -0.24
C PHE A 169 -4.86 13.92 1.06
N ASP A 170 -4.26 14.29 2.19
CA ASP A 170 -4.89 14.27 3.49
C ASP A 170 -5.05 15.71 4.00
N ARG A 171 -6.29 16.10 4.26
CA ARG A 171 -6.63 17.39 4.87
C ARG A 171 -6.51 17.29 6.40
N ASN A 172 -6.07 18.37 7.02
CA ASN A 172 -6.07 18.57 8.47
C ASN A 172 -5.34 17.47 9.26
N VAL A 173 -4.22 16.96 8.74
CA VAL A 173 -3.36 16.03 9.45
C VAL A 173 -2.74 16.75 10.65
N ARG A 174 -2.84 16.14 11.83
CA ARG A 174 -2.19 16.63 13.05
C ARG A 174 -0.76 16.15 13.11
N LEU A 175 0.19 17.09 13.11
CA LEU A 175 1.59 16.83 13.37
C LEU A 175 2.02 17.63 14.60
N GLY A 176 2.10 16.97 15.76
CA GLY A 176 2.30 17.64 17.04
C GLY A 176 1.15 18.60 17.34
N SER A 177 1.46 19.90 17.50
CA SER A 177 0.48 20.96 17.74
C SER A 177 -0.05 21.63 16.46
N GLN A 178 0.47 21.27 15.28
CA GLN A 178 0.09 21.87 14.00
C GLN A 178 -0.94 21.02 13.26
N VAL A 179 -1.79 21.70 12.50
CA VAL A 179 -2.74 21.09 11.56
C VAL A 179 -2.31 21.52 10.17
N MET A 180 -1.99 20.56 9.32
CA MET A 180 -1.46 20.79 7.97
C MET A 180 -2.15 19.87 6.95
N HIS A 181 -2.04 20.22 5.68
CA HIS A 181 -2.40 19.35 4.57
C HIS A 181 -1.18 18.53 4.17
N ARG A 182 -1.38 17.28 3.76
CA ARG A 182 -0.29 16.38 3.39
C ARG A 182 -0.55 15.81 2.01
N TYR A 183 0.47 15.84 1.16
CA TYR A 183 0.50 15.23 -0.15
C TYR A 183 1.51 14.09 -0.13
N GLN A 184 1.09 12.89 -0.51
CA GLN A 184 1.94 11.71 -0.65
C GLN A 184 1.81 11.21 -2.07
N ILE A 185 2.91 11.18 -2.81
CA ILE A 185 2.92 10.79 -4.22
C ILE A 185 3.87 9.62 -4.35
N GLU A 186 3.43 8.59 -5.07
CA GLU A 186 4.20 7.40 -5.39
C GLU A 186 4.06 7.17 -6.89
N THR A 187 5.17 7.03 -7.63
CA THR A 187 5.12 6.80 -9.09
C THR A 187 5.11 5.31 -9.46
N GLY A 188 5.46 4.43 -8.52
CA GLY A 188 5.55 2.99 -8.77
C GLY A 188 4.22 2.26 -8.59
N ASN A 189 4.26 0.97 -8.94
CA ASN A 189 3.19 0.00 -8.74
C ASN A 189 3.29 -0.81 -7.43
N GLY A 190 4.24 -0.44 -6.56
CA GLY A 190 4.52 -1.13 -5.30
C GLY A 190 5.51 -2.30 -5.40
N PHE A 191 5.95 -2.68 -6.61
CA PHE A 191 6.94 -3.74 -6.84
C PHE A 191 8.26 -3.22 -7.44
N GLU A 192 8.27 -1.98 -7.91
CA GLU A 192 9.42 -1.35 -8.54
C GLU A 192 10.39 -0.76 -7.52
N THR A 193 11.69 -1.05 -7.70
CA THR A 193 12.77 -0.50 -6.86
C THR A 193 13.05 0.97 -7.18
N ASP A 194 12.79 1.41 -8.42
CA ASP A 194 13.10 2.77 -8.90
C ASP A 194 11.92 3.75 -8.76
N SER A 195 10.99 3.47 -7.83
CA SER A 195 9.82 4.33 -7.63
C SER A 195 10.17 5.62 -6.88
N VAL A 196 9.61 6.74 -7.33
CA VAL A 196 9.77 8.04 -6.69
C VAL A 196 8.65 8.22 -5.67
N ARG A 197 9.04 8.46 -4.41
CA ARG A 197 8.12 8.83 -3.33
C ARG A 197 8.35 10.27 -2.90
N ILE A 198 7.33 11.09 -3.02
CA ILE A 198 7.35 12.50 -2.62
C ILE A 198 6.35 12.70 -1.49
N VAL A 199 6.78 13.34 -0.41
CA VAL A 199 5.90 13.73 0.70
C VAL A 199 6.08 15.21 0.97
N LEU A 200 5.00 15.98 0.83
CA LEU A 200 4.98 17.42 1.10
C LEU A 200 3.86 17.75 2.08
N SER A 201 4.02 18.84 2.83
CA SER A 201 3.00 19.33 3.75
C SER A 201 2.91 20.85 3.69
N GLU A 202 1.69 21.40 3.83
CA GLU A 202 1.39 22.85 3.86
C GLU A 202 0.42 23.23 4.97
#